data_AF-A0A6L9ZDN9-F1
#
_entry.id   AF-A0A6L9ZDN9-F1
#
_cell.length_a   1.000
_cell.length_b   1.000
_cell.length_c   1.000
_cell.angle_alpha   90.00
_cell.angle_beta   90.00
_cell.angle_gamma   90.00
#
_symmetry.space_group_name_H-M   'P 1'
#
loop_
_entity.id
_entity.type
_entity.pdbx_description
1 polymer ?
#
loop_
_entity_poly.entity_id
_entity_poly.type
_entity_poly.pdbx_seq_one_letter_code
_entity_poly.pdbx_strand_id
1 'polypeptide(L)'
;SVAQLLEKYGEFKVTRLPAVKDKQNNTIRVGKKTKVTLTQLEDAIVQLFKPNGKPPDTALLYFSGHGLRKSKGIQEGFLATSDVNPDMGSWGLSLQWLRRLLQESEVRQQVVILDCCYAGEVLNVAEADPGDRGKGRDRCFIAASRAFELAYEEIGSNHSVLTSALIKGLEPTQEQWVTNYTLVHLIDQERSAFPQCPIFSNFGGPINLTRRWKVDLVFKDSIDWQTFLKTFKDLIVESDTGELAVIQTIKNKDDGTFVIRVKFPEKVDEAEYEQKFWAKYKPMLEAKDREIKRLYEQKKISGDQIHLIRKNNIDLIKVIETMAEKETIRIDRIDRRDHRGAKFNVGGNYVERADSVSRQQGYAKQTNYEAPDKNLVEAAVEIQQLLDQLSQSNPTTTSKEKMIVVSEFVDQIENNPTLKAKVINALKAGGVEAFKEALDHPLVNILMATIEGWTEA
;
A
#
# COMPACT_ATOMS: atom_id res chain seq x y z
N SER A 1 9.29 7.95 9.78
CA SER A 1 10.13 7.52 10.93
C SER A 1 9.72 6.13 11.38
N VAL A 2 10.55 5.42 12.16
CA VAL A 2 10.25 4.07 12.67
C VAL A 2 8.88 4.02 13.37
N ALA A 3 8.61 4.98 14.26
CA ALA A 3 7.32 5.14 14.94
C ALA A 3 6.13 5.21 13.96
N GLN A 4 6.24 6.03 12.91
CA GLN A 4 5.17 6.19 11.93
C GLN A 4 4.90 4.90 11.13
N LEU A 5 5.94 4.13 10.81
CA LEU A 5 5.76 2.84 10.12
C LEU A 5 5.09 1.81 11.02
N LEU A 6 5.48 1.75 12.30
CA LEU A 6 4.85 0.86 13.28
C LEU A 6 3.40 1.23 13.57
N GLU A 7 3.04 2.51 13.54
CA GLU A 7 1.64 2.98 13.63
C GLU A 7 0.84 2.69 12.36
N LYS A 8 1.43 2.98 11.18
CA LYS A 8 0.73 2.85 9.88
C LYS A 8 0.55 1.39 9.46
N TYR A 9 1.60 0.58 9.60
CA TYR A 9 1.65 -0.78 9.07
C TYR A 9 1.67 -1.86 10.16
N GLY A 10 1.86 -1.50 11.43
CA GLY A 10 1.88 -2.43 12.55
C GLY A 10 0.65 -2.34 13.43
N GLU A 11 0.58 -3.23 14.42
CA GLU A 11 -0.48 -3.23 15.44
C GLU A 11 -0.11 -2.42 16.69
N PHE A 12 0.98 -1.65 16.61
CA PHE A 12 1.54 -0.96 17.77
C PHE A 12 0.80 0.31 18.13
N LYS A 13 0.53 0.48 19.42
CA LYS A 13 0.22 1.79 20.01
C LYS A 13 1.51 2.46 20.41
N VAL A 14 1.92 3.51 19.69
CA VAL A 14 3.22 4.14 19.91
C VAL A 14 3.15 5.29 20.91
N THR A 15 4.03 5.26 21.90
CA THR A 15 4.30 6.37 22.81
C THR A 15 5.66 6.98 22.47
N ARG A 16 5.72 8.30 22.30
CA ARG A 16 6.95 9.03 21.97
C ARG A 16 7.49 9.69 23.24
N LEU A 17 8.79 9.62 23.46
CA LEU A 17 9.46 10.28 24.59
C LEU A 17 10.72 10.99 24.06
N PRO A 18 10.86 12.33 24.23
CA PRO A 18 9.88 13.26 24.76
C PRO A 18 8.76 13.56 23.74
N ALA A 19 7.50 13.50 24.16
CA ALA A 19 6.36 13.87 23.32
C ALA A 19 6.20 15.40 23.24
N VAL A 20 6.11 15.94 22.03
CA VAL A 20 5.73 17.34 21.76
C VAL A 20 4.60 17.34 20.75
N LYS A 21 3.58 18.16 21.02
CA LYS A 21 2.45 18.37 20.12
C LYS A 21 2.85 19.35 19.02
N ASP A 22 2.69 18.95 17.78
CA ASP A 22 2.84 19.85 16.64
C ASP A 22 1.64 20.80 16.57
N LYS A 23 1.93 22.11 16.49
CA LYS A 23 0.92 23.15 16.51
C LYS A 23 0.14 23.25 15.20
N GLN A 24 0.67 22.74 14.09
CA GLN A 24 0.07 22.90 12.75
C GLN A 24 -0.91 21.78 12.42
N ASN A 25 -0.62 20.53 12.80
CA ASN A 25 -1.41 19.36 12.40
C ASN A 25 -1.90 18.50 13.58
N ASN A 26 -1.76 19.01 14.83
CA ASN A 26 -2.22 18.33 16.05
C ASN A 26 -1.55 16.95 16.30
N THR A 27 -0.50 16.59 15.56
CA THR A 27 0.22 15.31 15.70
C THR A 27 1.22 15.33 16.85
N ILE A 28 1.52 14.15 17.43
CA ILE A 28 2.54 14.00 18.46
C ILE A 28 3.85 13.56 17.80
N ARG A 29 4.94 14.29 18.08
CA ARG A 29 6.30 13.98 17.59
C ARG A 29 7.32 13.99 18.71
N VAL A 30 8.52 13.50 18.41
CA VAL A 30 9.66 13.58 19.32
C VAL A 30 10.18 15.02 19.38
N GLY A 31 10.26 15.59 20.57
CA GLY A 31 10.73 16.97 20.80
C GLY A 31 12.24 17.12 20.69
N LYS A 32 12.75 17.70 19.59
CA LYS A 32 14.21 17.84 19.35
C LYS A 32 14.98 18.64 20.41
N LYS A 33 14.32 19.54 21.14
CA LYS A 33 14.93 20.39 22.19
C LYS A 33 14.41 20.07 23.59
N THR A 34 13.51 19.09 23.71
CA THR A 34 12.90 18.72 24.99
C THR A 34 13.81 17.73 25.68
N LYS A 35 14.10 17.96 26.96
CA LYS A 35 14.93 17.08 27.77
C LYS A 35 14.12 15.87 28.27
N VAL A 36 14.81 14.75 28.47
CA VAL A 36 14.27 13.54 29.12
C VAL A 36 15.16 13.24 30.32
N THR A 37 14.57 13.13 31.52
CA THR A 37 15.30 12.74 32.73
C THR A 37 15.41 11.23 32.86
N LEU A 38 16.32 10.76 33.73
CA LEU A 38 16.44 9.33 34.04
C LEU A 38 15.10 8.74 34.51
N THR A 39 14.43 9.41 35.46
CA THR A 39 13.14 8.96 35.99
C THR A 39 12.08 8.84 34.90
N GLN A 40 11.99 9.81 33.98
CA GLN A 40 11.01 9.75 32.88
C GLN A 40 11.25 8.56 31.93
N LEU A 41 12.53 8.26 31.63
CA LEU A 41 12.88 7.12 30.79
C LEU A 41 12.60 5.80 31.52
N GLU A 42 12.98 5.70 32.79
CA GLU A 42 12.74 4.53 33.62
C GLU A 42 11.25 4.20 33.75
N ASP A 43 10.43 5.20 34.12
CA ASP A 43 8.97 5.05 34.25
C ASP A 43 8.33 4.58 32.93
N ALA A 44 8.75 5.14 31.80
CA ALA A 44 8.23 4.76 30.49
C ALA A 44 8.58 3.31 30.11
N ILE A 45 9.80 2.86 30.43
CA ILE A 45 10.25 1.49 30.17
C ILE A 45 9.54 0.51 31.11
N VAL A 46 9.36 0.87 32.39
CA VAL A 46 8.57 0.06 33.34
C VAL A 46 7.13 -0.06 32.87
N GLN A 47 6.50 1.03 32.44
CA GLN A 47 5.15 0.99 31.89
C GLN A 47 5.05 0.09 30.64
N LEU A 48 6.10 0.06 29.80
CA LEU A 48 6.13 -0.75 28.59
C LEU A 48 6.27 -2.25 28.85
N PHE A 49 7.22 -2.65 29.71
CA PHE A 49 7.57 -4.06 29.91
C PHE A 49 7.01 -4.68 31.20
N LYS A 50 6.59 -3.86 32.17
CA LYS A 50 6.04 -4.33 33.44
C LYS A 50 4.86 -3.45 33.89
N PRO A 51 3.81 -3.29 33.05
CA PRO A 51 2.66 -2.45 33.38
C PRO A 51 1.88 -3.01 34.57
N ASN A 52 1.20 -2.10 35.29
CA ASN A 52 0.17 -2.49 36.24
C ASN A 52 -1.07 -3.00 35.46
N GLY A 53 -1.26 -4.31 35.39
CA GLY A 53 -2.40 -4.94 34.71
C GLY A 53 -1.98 -6.02 33.72
N LYS A 54 -2.85 -6.32 32.75
CA LYS A 54 -2.55 -7.29 31.70
C LYS A 54 -1.45 -6.74 30.78
N PRO A 55 -0.28 -7.39 30.66
CA PRO A 55 0.77 -6.96 29.75
C PRO A 55 0.31 -7.08 28.29
N PRO A 56 0.84 -6.27 27.37
CA PRO A 56 0.63 -6.48 25.94
C PRO A 56 1.26 -7.81 25.51
N ASP A 57 0.77 -8.38 24.41
CA ASP A 57 1.36 -9.59 23.83
C ASP A 57 2.76 -9.32 23.27
N THR A 58 2.97 -8.12 22.73
CA THR A 58 4.23 -7.67 22.12
C THR A 58 4.57 -6.25 22.59
N ALA A 59 5.79 -6.04 23.07
CA ALA A 59 6.32 -4.72 23.41
C ALA A 59 7.61 -4.44 22.64
N LEU A 60 7.72 -3.21 22.12
CA LEU A 60 8.88 -2.74 21.35
C LEU A 60 9.45 -1.46 21.97
N LEU A 61 10.71 -1.52 22.38
CA LEU A 61 11.50 -0.35 22.78
C LEU A 61 12.44 0.02 21.63
N TYR A 62 12.31 1.25 21.13
CA TYR A 62 13.29 1.85 20.22
C TYR A 62 13.90 3.07 20.90
N PHE A 63 15.21 3.01 21.15
CA PHE A 63 15.99 4.11 21.72
C PHE A 63 17.03 4.59 20.71
N SER A 64 17.08 5.90 20.46
CA SER A 64 18.11 6.54 19.64
C SER A 64 18.71 7.69 20.44
N GLY A 65 20.02 7.67 20.66
CA GLY A 65 20.69 8.63 21.54
C GLY A 65 22.13 8.25 21.90
N HIS A 66 22.67 8.86 22.94
CA HIS A 66 24.02 8.55 23.41
C HIS A 66 24.03 7.40 24.40
N GLY A 67 25.09 6.59 24.34
CA GLY A 67 25.41 5.63 25.38
C GLY A 67 26.61 6.09 26.20
N LEU A 68 26.63 5.74 27.48
CA LEU A 68 27.73 6.02 28.41
C LEU A 68 28.28 4.71 28.97
N ARG A 69 29.53 4.74 29.44
CA ARG A 69 30.22 3.58 29.98
C ARG A 69 30.96 3.99 31.23
N LYS A 70 30.68 3.27 32.32
CA LYS A 70 31.40 3.40 33.57
C LYS A 70 32.48 2.32 33.61
N SER A 71 33.73 2.75 33.74
CA SER A 71 34.91 1.87 33.82
C SER A 71 35.63 2.05 35.16
N LYS A 72 34.92 1.84 36.28
CA LYS A 72 35.49 1.89 37.64
C LYS A 72 35.44 0.51 38.28
N GLY A 73 36.44 -0.32 37.99
CA GLY A 73 36.54 -1.71 38.45
C GLY A 73 35.64 -2.68 37.69
N ILE A 74 34.34 -2.38 37.61
CA ILE A 74 33.36 -3.09 36.78
C ILE A 74 33.04 -2.22 35.57
N GLN A 75 33.01 -2.84 34.40
CA GLN A 75 32.53 -2.20 33.18
C GLN A 75 31.01 -2.32 33.11
N GLU A 76 30.32 -1.19 32.98
CA GLU A 76 28.86 -1.15 32.89
C GLU A 76 28.43 -0.11 31.86
N GLY A 77 27.51 -0.48 30.97
CA GLY A 77 26.92 0.40 29.97
C GLY A 77 25.63 1.06 30.43
N PHE A 78 25.38 2.26 29.92
CA PHE A 78 24.19 3.07 30.23
C PHE A 78 23.62 3.75 28.99
N LEU A 79 22.30 3.94 28.97
CA LEU A 79 21.63 4.86 28.04
C LEU A 79 21.63 6.26 28.65
N ALA A 80 22.18 7.24 27.93
CA ALA A 80 22.28 8.61 28.43
C ALA A 80 20.92 9.32 28.40
N THR A 81 20.51 9.87 29.53
CA THR A 81 19.42 10.84 29.64
C THR A 81 19.96 12.26 29.60
N SER A 82 19.09 13.27 29.49
CA SER A 82 19.50 14.68 29.36
C SER A 82 20.09 15.30 30.64
N ASP A 83 19.96 14.59 31.76
CA ASP A 83 20.37 14.97 33.12
C ASP A 83 21.58 14.16 33.63
N VAL A 84 22.27 13.43 32.75
CA VAL A 84 23.50 12.71 33.11
C VAL A 84 24.61 13.67 33.54
N ASN A 85 25.36 13.24 34.55
CA ASN A 85 26.56 13.92 35.04
C ASN A 85 27.53 12.85 35.58
N PRO A 86 28.39 12.27 34.71
CA PRO A 86 29.32 11.21 35.08
C PRO A 86 30.28 11.59 36.22
N ASP A 87 30.68 12.85 36.31
CA ASP A 87 31.56 13.37 37.38
C ASP A 87 30.90 13.31 38.76
N MET A 88 29.57 13.51 38.80
CA MET A 88 28.74 13.39 40.01
C MET A 88 28.15 11.98 40.18
N GLY A 89 28.54 11.01 39.36
CA GLY A 89 28.07 9.63 39.44
C GLY A 89 26.69 9.36 38.83
N SER A 90 26.11 10.30 38.09
CA SER A 90 24.87 10.12 37.32
C SER A 90 25.19 9.67 35.90
N TRP A 91 24.97 8.38 35.60
CA TRP A 91 25.35 7.76 34.32
C TRP A 91 24.16 7.49 33.38
N GLY A 92 22.92 7.72 33.82
CA GLY A 92 21.71 7.41 33.06
C GLY A 92 21.17 6.01 33.37
N LEU A 93 20.49 5.39 32.41
CA LEU A 93 19.80 4.11 32.61
C LEU A 93 20.74 2.92 32.39
N SER A 94 20.98 2.09 33.42
CA SER A 94 21.85 0.91 33.33
C SER A 94 21.31 -0.14 32.34
N LEU A 95 22.17 -0.63 31.46
CA LEU A 95 21.85 -1.75 30.55
C LEU A 95 21.64 -3.06 31.34
N GLN A 96 22.34 -3.26 32.46
CA GLN A 96 22.11 -4.40 33.34
C GLN A 96 20.76 -4.33 34.03
N TRP A 97 20.33 -3.13 34.42
CA TRP A 97 18.98 -2.92 34.94
C TRP A 97 17.93 -3.24 33.87
N LEU A 98 18.10 -2.73 32.65
CA LEU A 98 17.20 -3.02 31.53
C LEU A 98 17.11 -4.53 31.26
N ARG A 99 18.24 -5.23 31.22
CA ARG A 99 18.30 -6.68 31.07
C ARG A 99 17.48 -7.40 32.13
N ARG A 100 17.67 -7.06 33.41
CA ARG A 100 16.92 -7.66 34.53
C ARG A 100 15.42 -7.38 34.42
N LEU A 101 15.04 -6.16 34.05
CA LEU A 101 13.63 -5.83 33.82
C LEU A 101 13.01 -6.70 32.72
N LEU A 102 13.70 -6.88 31.58
CA LEU A 102 13.25 -7.72 30.47
C LEU A 102 13.13 -9.21 30.85
N GLN A 103 14.00 -9.70 31.74
CA GLN A 103 13.93 -11.06 32.27
C GLN A 103 12.70 -11.28 33.17
N GLU A 104 12.37 -10.29 34.00
CA GLU A 104 11.23 -10.32 34.92
C GLU A 104 9.89 -9.97 34.27
N SER A 105 9.93 -9.33 33.09
CA SER A 105 8.76 -8.92 32.33
C SER A 105 7.90 -10.11 31.90
N GLU A 106 6.57 -9.97 32.06
CA GLU A 106 5.58 -10.96 31.61
C GLU A 106 5.12 -10.74 30.17
N VAL A 107 5.67 -9.74 29.48
CA VAL A 107 5.44 -9.54 28.05
C VAL A 107 6.03 -10.72 27.29
N ARG A 108 5.17 -11.38 26.50
CA ARG A 108 5.53 -12.61 25.77
C ARG A 108 6.56 -12.36 24.67
N GLN A 109 6.37 -11.30 23.89
CA GLN A 109 7.22 -10.95 22.75
C GLN A 109 7.91 -9.60 22.99
N GLN A 110 9.24 -9.59 23.08
CA GLN A 110 10.00 -8.40 23.44
C GLN A 110 10.95 -8.00 22.31
N VAL A 111 10.81 -6.77 21.82
CA VAL A 111 11.69 -6.21 20.79
C VAL A 111 12.43 -5.02 21.39
N VAL A 112 13.76 -5.04 21.36
CA VAL A 112 14.60 -3.95 21.87
C VAL A 112 15.56 -3.53 20.77
N ILE A 113 15.46 -2.27 20.38
CA ILE A 113 16.27 -1.66 19.34
C ILE A 113 17.04 -0.49 19.95
N LEU A 114 18.36 -0.63 20.07
CA LEU A 114 19.25 0.39 20.63
C LEU A 114 20.13 0.99 19.55
N ASP A 115 19.68 2.12 18.99
CA ASP A 115 20.46 2.94 18.06
C ASP A 115 21.28 3.97 18.83
N CYS A 116 22.21 3.48 19.65
CA CYS A 116 23.05 4.34 20.49
C CYS A 116 24.52 4.28 20.08
N CYS A 117 25.12 5.46 19.92
CA CYS A 117 26.52 5.63 19.56
C CYS A 117 27.30 6.18 20.76
N TYR A 118 28.50 5.68 20.97
CA TYR A 118 29.36 6.08 22.07
C TYR A 118 30.41 7.13 21.63
N ALA A 119 30.72 8.06 22.54
CA ALA A 119 31.78 9.08 22.41
C ALA A 119 33.19 8.55 22.76
N GLY A 120 33.79 7.69 21.91
CA GLY A 120 35.23 7.35 21.99
C GLY A 120 35.70 5.97 22.51
N GLU A 121 34.80 5.06 22.91
CA GLU A 121 35.06 3.69 23.42
C GLU A 121 33.97 2.71 22.94
N VAL A 122 34.24 1.41 23.04
CA VAL A 122 33.30 0.34 22.70
C VAL A 122 32.29 0.18 23.83
N LEU A 123 31.03 0.59 23.60
CA LEU A 123 29.90 0.24 24.47
C LEU A 123 29.42 -1.17 24.14
N ASN A 124 29.41 -2.07 25.14
CA ASN A 124 28.83 -3.40 24.97
C ASN A 124 27.31 -3.36 25.13
N VAL A 125 26.61 -2.86 24.11
CA VAL A 125 25.14 -2.77 24.08
C VAL A 125 24.44 -4.12 24.25
N ALA A 126 25.11 -5.23 23.89
CA ALA A 126 24.62 -6.58 24.14
C ALA A 126 24.47 -6.91 25.63
N GLU A 127 25.02 -6.11 26.54
CA GLU A 127 24.79 -6.21 27.98
C GLU A 127 23.31 -6.09 28.37
N ALA A 128 22.50 -5.38 27.57
CA ALA A 128 21.06 -5.29 27.77
C ALA A 128 20.29 -6.52 27.26
N ASP A 129 20.90 -7.39 26.44
CA ASP A 129 20.23 -8.56 25.87
C ASP A 129 19.95 -9.60 26.98
N PRO A 130 18.68 -9.89 27.29
CA PRO A 130 18.33 -10.91 28.27
C PRO A 130 18.60 -12.34 27.77
N GLY A 131 18.83 -12.55 26.47
CA GLY A 131 19.04 -13.85 25.83
C GLY A 131 17.78 -14.72 25.90
N ASP A 132 17.96 -16.00 26.19
CA ASP A 132 16.90 -17.01 26.38
C ASP A 132 16.34 -17.06 27.82
N ARG A 133 16.83 -16.20 28.72
CA ARG A 133 16.53 -16.26 30.17
C ARG A 133 15.29 -15.45 30.56
N GLY A 134 14.55 -15.93 31.57
CA GLY A 134 13.42 -15.19 32.15
C GLY A 134 12.07 -15.61 31.59
N LYS A 135 11.02 -14.80 31.81
CA LYS A 135 9.62 -15.17 31.50
C LYS A 135 9.19 -14.90 30.05
N GLY A 136 9.89 -14.00 29.35
CA GLY A 136 9.64 -13.70 27.94
C GLY A 136 10.00 -14.88 27.04
N ARG A 137 9.18 -15.15 26.00
CA ARG A 137 9.31 -16.34 25.16
C ARG A 137 9.97 -16.06 23.83
N ASP A 138 9.56 -14.96 23.18
CA ASP A 138 10.11 -14.55 21.89
C ASP A 138 10.81 -13.21 22.05
N ARG A 139 12.03 -13.09 21.53
CA ARG A 139 12.83 -11.87 21.67
C ARG A 139 13.54 -11.50 20.39
N CYS A 140 13.66 -10.20 20.18
CA CYS A 140 14.48 -9.58 19.15
C CYS A 140 15.27 -8.43 19.76
N PHE A 141 16.59 -8.50 19.67
CA PHE A 141 17.49 -7.45 20.09
C PHE A 141 18.29 -6.98 18.87
N ILE A 142 18.22 -5.69 18.59
CA ILE A 142 18.96 -5.04 17.50
C ILE A 142 19.71 -3.87 18.12
N ALA A 143 21.02 -3.80 17.94
CA ALA A 143 21.77 -2.66 18.44
C ALA A 143 22.82 -2.19 17.46
N ALA A 144 22.99 -0.87 17.37
CA ALA A 144 24.07 -0.29 16.60
C ALA A 144 25.42 -0.71 17.21
N SER A 145 26.33 -1.21 16.37
CA SER A 145 27.73 -1.38 16.75
C SER A 145 28.47 -0.16 16.26
N ARG A 146 28.84 0.79 17.13
CA ARG A 146 29.78 1.85 16.76
C ARG A 146 30.84 2.05 17.84
N ALA A 147 32.08 1.71 17.51
CA ALA A 147 33.24 2.42 18.02
C ALA A 147 33.43 3.70 17.18
N PHE A 148 33.82 4.79 17.82
CA PHE A 148 33.99 6.13 17.26
C PHE A 148 34.44 6.20 15.78
N GLU A 149 33.63 6.87 14.97
CA GLU A 149 34.14 7.78 13.94
C GLU A 149 33.29 9.04 14.04
N LEU A 150 33.94 10.21 13.88
CA LEU A 150 33.28 11.51 13.73
C LEU A 150 31.96 11.30 13.00
N ALA A 151 30.87 11.80 13.59
CA ALA A 151 29.56 11.75 12.99
C ALA A 151 29.59 12.41 11.61
N TYR A 152 29.99 11.66 10.58
CA TYR A 152 29.35 11.72 9.29
C TYR A 152 27.93 11.18 9.54
N GLU A 153 27.09 12.01 10.15
CA GLU A 153 25.85 12.28 9.46
C GLU A 153 26.32 12.66 8.05
N GLU A 154 26.08 11.83 7.04
CA GLU A 154 26.23 12.27 5.66
C GLU A 154 25.65 13.67 5.62
N ILE A 155 26.46 14.66 5.23
CA ILE A 155 26.05 16.06 5.20
C ILE A 155 24.80 16.11 4.30
N GLY A 156 23.61 16.12 4.88
CA GLY A 156 22.32 16.02 4.19
C GLY A 156 21.38 14.86 4.56
N SER A 157 21.80 13.83 5.31
CA SER A 157 20.90 12.74 5.76
C SER A 157 20.25 13.09 7.10
N ASN A 158 18.93 12.87 7.22
CA ASN A 158 18.15 13.19 8.43
C ASN A 158 18.15 12.06 9.49
N HIS A 159 18.84 10.94 9.24
CA HIS A 159 18.73 9.69 10.01
C HIS A 159 20.09 8.98 10.16
N SER A 160 20.29 8.24 11.27
CA SER A 160 21.43 7.35 11.43
C SER A 160 21.36 6.19 10.42
N VAL A 161 22.50 5.54 10.13
CA VAL A 161 22.55 4.38 9.20
C VAL A 161 21.58 3.26 9.64
N LEU A 162 21.56 2.92 10.94
CA LEU A 162 20.64 1.90 11.45
C LEU A 162 19.18 2.36 11.35
N THR A 163 18.88 3.62 11.65
CA THR A 163 17.53 4.16 11.50
C THR A 163 17.06 4.13 10.05
N SER A 164 17.92 4.47 9.10
CA SER A 164 17.60 4.40 7.67
C SER A 164 17.31 2.96 7.22
N ALA A 165 18.13 2.00 7.65
CA ALA A 165 17.91 0.58 7.35
C ALA A 165 16.63 0.04 8.00
N LEU A 166 16.32 0.45 9.24
CA LEU A 166 15.06 0.11 9.92
C LEU A 166 13.85 0.65 9.17
N ILE A 167 13.90 1.91 8.70
CA ILE A 167 12.82 2.52 7.93
C ILE A 167 12.55 1.71 6.67
N LYS A 168 13.61 1.34 5.94
CA LYS A 168 13.49 0.52 4.73
C LYS A 168 12.99 -0.89 5.02
N GLY A 169 13.53 -1.55 6.05
CA GLY A 169 13.21 -2.92 6.39
C GLY A 169 11.83 -3.10 7.02
N LEU A 170 11.29 -2.08 7.71
CA LEU A 170 9.95 -2.09 8.28
C LEU A 170 8.86 -1.68 7.28
N GLU A 171 9.22 -1.13 6.12
CA GLU A 171 8.24 -0.82 5.09
C GLU A 171 7.83 -2.12 4.37
N PRO A 172 6.56 -2.56 4.50
CA PRO A 172 6.14 -3.82 3.91
C PRO A 172 6.04 -3.69 2.40
N THR A 173 6.92 -4.38 1.68
CA THR A 173 6.91 -4.45 0.21
C THR A 173 6.05 -5.60 -0.32
N GLN A 174 5.99 -6.70 0.44
CA GLN A 174 5.24 -7.91 0.12
C GLN A 174 3.93 -8.02 0.93
N GLU A 175 3.10 -9.03 0.61
CA GLU A 175 1.85 -9.28 1.33
C GLU A 175 2.06 -9.92 2.71
N GLN A 176 3.21 -10.53 2.96
CA GLN A 176 3.50 -11.19 4.22
C GLN A 176 3.91 -10.18 5.30
N TRP A 177 3.79 -10.61 6.54
CA TRP A 177 4.33 -9.85 7.67
C TRP A 177 5.83 -9.67 7.51
N VAL A 178 6.30 -8.43 7.70
CA VAL A 178 7.66 -8.18 8.15
C VAL A 178 7.73 -8.66 9.60
N THR A 179 8.58 -9.64 9.85
CA THR A 179 8.88 -10.17 11.17
C THR A 179 10.25 -9.68 11.66
N ASN A 180 10.56 -9.91 12.93
CA ASN A 180 11.92 -9.73 13.46
C ASN A 180 12.99 -10.45 12.62
N TYR A 181 12.71 -11.67 12.14
CA TYR A 181 13.66 -12.45 11.34
C TYR A 181 13.87 -11.85 9.95
N THR A 182 12.78 -11.49 9.25
CA THR A 182 12.90 -10.87 7.92
C THR A 182 13.52 -9.48 8.01
N LEU A 183 13.20 -8.72 9.05
CA LEU A 183 13.80 -7.41 9.30
C LEU A 183 15.31 -7.53 9.49
N VAL A 184 15.76 -8.42 10.38
CA VAL A 184 17.19 -8.66 10.60
C VAL A 184 17.86 -9.11 9.30
N HIS A 185 17.24 -10.03 8.56
CA HIS A 185 17.77 -10.47 7.27
C HIS A 185 17.96 -9.32 6.27
N LEU A 186 16.97 -8.42 6.14
CA LEU A 186 17.04 -7.26 5.25
C LEU A 186 18.14 -6.28 5.67
N ILE A 187 18.27 -5.99 6.97
CA ILE A 187 19.34 -5.12 7.48
C ILE A 187 20.71 -5.77 7.26
N ASP A 188 20.82 -7.09 7.46
CA ASP A 188 22.05 -7.86 7.29
C ASP A 188 22.50 -7.96 5.83
N GLN A 189 21.56 -7.88 4.87
CA GLN A 189 21.90 -7.78 3.45
C GLN A 189 22.55 -6.44 3.08
N GLU A 190 22.28 -5.39 3.86
CA GLU A 190 22.86 -4.05 3.65
C GLU A 190 24.19 -3.86 4.37
N ARG A 191 24.87 -4.94 4.80
CA ARG A 191 26.17 -4.92 5.49
C ARG A 191 27.20 -3.96 4.89
N SER A 192 27.25 -3.80 3.57
CA SER A 192 28.17 -2.88 2.91
C SER A 192 27.90 -1.40 3.19
N ALA A 193 26.68 -1.04 3.58
CA ALA A 193 26.28 0.31 3.98
C ALA A 193 26.63 0.60 5.46
N PHE A 194 27.03 -0.41 6.23
CA PHE A 194 27.37 -0.27 7.64
C PHE A 194 28.89 -0.24 7.83
N PRO A 195 29.47 0.87 8.33
CA PRO A 195 30.88 0.91 8.73
C PRO A 195 31.22 -0.16 9.78
N GLN A 196 30.24 -0.51 10.63
CA GLN A 196 30.27 -1.65 11.55
C GLN A 196 28.88 -2.30 11.60
N CYS A 197 28.83 -3.63 11.46
CA CYS A 197 27.58 -4.39 11.40
C CYS A 197 26.80 -4.25 12.72
N PRO A 198 25.49 -3.94 12.68
CA PRO A 198 24.66 -4.00 13.88
C PRO A 198 24.68 -5.40 14.50
N ILE A 199 24.48 -5.45 15.81
CA ILE A 199 24.33 -6.70 16.55
C ILE A 199 22.87 -7.12 16.50
N PHE A 200 22.62 -8.38 16.18
CA PHE A 200 21.29 -8.97 16.15
C PHE A 200 21.25 -10.22 17.04
N SER A 201 20.19 -10.35 17.82
CA SER A 201 19.89 -11.54 18.61
C SER A 201 18.39 -11.81 18.52
N ASN A 202 18.02 -13.03 18.12
CA ASN A 202 16.63 -13.47 18.05
C ASN A 202 16.49 -14.77 18.85
N PHE A 203 15.40 -14.87 19.60
CA PHE A 203 15.05 -16.08 20.36
C PHE A 203 13.55 -16.36 20.21
N GLY A 204 13.17 -17.64 20.18
CA GLY A 204 11.78 -18.06 20.06
C GLY A 204 11.18 -17.91 18.65
N GLY A 205 9.86 -17.77 18.59
CA GLY A 205 9.09 -17.68 17.35
C GLY A 205 9.16 -16.32 16.65
N PRO A 206 8.60 -16.21 15.43
CA PRO A 206 8.53 -14.95 14.72
C PRO A 206 7.63 -13.93 15.44
N ILE A 207 8.12 -12.69 15.52
CA ILE A 207 7.39 -11.53 16.03
C ILE A 207 6.97 -10.68 14.84
N ASN A 208 5.66 -10.51 14.67
CA ASN A 208 5.07 -9.69 13.60
C ASN A 208 5.27 -8.19 13.90
N LEU A 209 5.82 -7.45 12.94
CA LEU A 209 6.13 -6.02 13.11
C LEU A 209 5.25 -5.14 12.24
N THR A 210 5.26 -5.35 10.93
CA THR A 210 4.48 -4.55 9.97
C THR A 210 3.94 -5.42 8.84
N ARG A 211 2.79 -5.03 8.28
CA ARG A 211 2.20 -5.64 7.09
C ARG A 211 1.43 -4.61 6.28
N ARG A 212 1.06 -4.99 5.06
CA ARG A 212 0.00 -4.28 4.33
C ARG A 212 -1.36 -4.76 4.78
N TRP A 213 -2.27 -3.82 4.95
CA TRP A 213 -3.61 -4.07 5.42
C TRP A 213 -4.54 -4.43 4.26
N LYS A 214 -5.39 -5.44 4.46
CA LYS A 214 -6.32 -5.92 3.45
C LYS A 214 -7.58 -6.47 4.10
N VAL A 215 -8.69 -6.41 3.38
CA VAL A 215 -9.96 -7.02 3.77
C VAL A 215 -10.46 -7.88 2.61
N ASP A 216 -10.87 -9.10 2.91
CA ASP A 216 -11.43 -10.03 1.94
C ASP A 216 -12.96 -10.05 2.09
N LEU A 217 -13.67 -9.37 1.19
CA LEU A 217 -15.13 -9.39 1.14
C LEU A 217 -15.59 -10.65 0.41
N VAL A 218 -16.28 -11.54 1.14
CA VAL A 218 -16.73 -12.85 0.63
C VAL A 218 -18.20 -12.83 0.27
N PHE A 219 -18.50 -13.05 -1.00
CA PHE A 219 -19.85 -13.19 -1.55
C PHE A 219 -20.09 -14.65 -1.87
N LYS A 220 -21.11 -15.25 -1.23
CA LYS A 220 -21.41 -16.69 -1.42
C LYS A 220 -22.11 -17.00 -2.75
N ASP A 221 -22.67 -15.98 -3.39
CA ASP A 221 -23.42 -16.06 -4.64
C ASP A 221 -22.94 -14.95 -5.58
N SER A 222 -23.82 -14.46 -6.47
CA SER A 222 -23.55 -13.34 -7.35
C SER A 222 -23.35 -12.01 -6.61
N ILE A 223 -22.63 -11.10 -7.26
CA ILE A 223 -22.39 -9.73 -6.79
C ILE A 223 -23.25 -8.77 -7.62
N ASP A 224 -23.99 -7.88 -6.97
CA ASP A 224 -24.58 -6.72 -7.65
C ASP A 224 -23.54 -5.60 -7.69
N TRP A 225 -22.85 -5.46 -8.82
CA TRP A 225 -21.68 -4.58 -8.94
C TRP A 225 -22.00 -3.11 -8.78
N GLN A 226 -23.18 -2.66 -9.22
CA GLN A 226 -23.60 -1.28 -8.98
C GLN A 226 -23.76 -1.02 -7.48
N THR A 227 -24.42 -1.93 -6.75
CA THR A 227 -24.60 -1.82 -5.29
C THR A 227 -23.25 -1.94 -4.57
N PHE A 228 -22.39 -2.84 -5.03
CA PHE A 228 -21.04 -3.00 -4.51
C PHE A 228 -20.22 -1.71 -4.67
N LEU A 229 -20.13 -1.17 -5.90
CA LEU A 229 -19.34 0.02 -6.21
C LEU A 229 -19.87 1.24 -5.45
N LYS A 230 -21.20 1.37 -5.33
CA LYS A 230 -21.81 2.43 -4.53
C LYS A 230 -21.46 2.29 -3.04
N THR A 231 -21.64 1.09 -2.48
CA THR A 231 -21.29 0.82 -1.08
C THR A 231 -19.81 1.07 -0.80
N PHE A 232 -18.94 0.62 -1.71
CA PHE A 232 -17.50 0.80 -1.62
C PHE A 232 -17.11 2.29 -1.69
N LYS A 233 -17.71 3.06 -2.61
CA LYS A 233 -17.54 4.52 -2.71
C LYS A 233 -17.99 5.22 -1.43
N ASP A 234 -19.17 4.88 -0.89
CA ASP A 234 -19.70 5.49 0.32
C ASP A 234 -18.76 5.29 1.51
N LEU A 235 -18.21 4.08 1.68
CA LEU A 235 -17.25 3.79 2.75
C LEU A 235 -15.91 4.50 2.59
N ILE A 236 -15.46 4.68 1.35
CA ILE A 236 -14.25 5.45 1.02
C ILE A 236 -14.47 6.92 1.36
N VAL A 237 -15.63 7.49 1.03
CA VAL A 237 -15.96 8.90 1.32
C VAL A 237 -16.09 9.14 2.82
N GLU A 238 -16.59 8.15 3.57
CA GLU A 238 -16.68 8.19 5.03
C GLU A 238 -15.34 7.98 5.74
N SER A 239 -14.31 7.51 5.02
CA SER A 239 -12.97 7.35 5.59
C SER A 239 -12.16 8.63 5.46
N ASP A 240 -11.68 9.16 6.59
CA ASP A 240 -10.81 10.35 6.68
C ASP A 240 -9.36 10.10 6.17
N THR A 241 -9.08 8.93 5.59
CA THR A 241 -7.74 8.54 5.16
C THR A 241 -7.40 9.18 3.81
N GLY A 242 -6.42 10.10 3.80
CA GLY A 242 -6.01 10.83 2.59
C GLY A 242 -5.47 9.97 1.43
N GLU A 243 -5.23 8.67 1.66
CA GLU A 243 -5.04 7.65 0.63
C GLU A 243 -6.20 6.64 0.71
N LEU A 244 -6.74 6.22 -0.43
CA LEU A 244 -8.00 5.44 -0.49
C LEU A 244 -7.75 3.94 -0.65
N ALA A 245 -8.67 3.15 -0.10
CA ALA A 245 -8.72 1.71 -0.30
C ALA A 245 -8.86 1.36 -1.80
N VAL A 246 -8.17 0.32 -2.26
CA VAL A 246 -8.16 -0.11 -3.67
C VAL A 246 -8.52 -1.58 -3.77
N ILE A 247 -9.34 -1.94 -4.76
CA ILE A 247 -9.62 -3.35 -5.08
C ILE A 247 -8.35 -3.96 -5.66
N GLN A 248 -7.76 -4.91 -4.95
CA GLN A 248 -6.51 -5.56 -5.35
C GLN A 248 -6.77 -6.75 -6.27
N THR A 249 -7.72 -7.62 -5.90
CA THR A 249 -8.04 -8.83 -6.68
C THR A 249 -9.52 -9.19 -6.55
N ILE A 250 -10.07 -9.78 -7.61
CA ILE A 250 -11.37 -10.46 -7.58
C ILE A 250 -11.10 -11.90 -7.97
N LYS A 251 -11.60 -12.84 -7.16
CA LYS A 251 -11.47 -14.27 -7.44
C LYS A 251 -12.83 -14.93 -7.37
N ASN A 252 -13.20 -15.66 -8.41
CA ASN A 252 -14.28 -16.62 -8.37
C ASN A 252 -13.70 -17.97 -7.97
N LYS A 253 -14.23 -18.58 -6.90
CA LYS A 253 -13.88 -19.94 -6.50
C LYS A 253 -14.73 -20.94 -7.27
N ASP A 254 -14.23 -22.15 -7.46
CA ASP A 254 -14.93 -23.21 -8.20
C ASP A 254 -16.31 -23.58 -7.63
N ASP A 255 -16.60 -23.15 -6.39
CA ASP A 255 -17.89 -23.32 -5.70
C ASP A 255 -18.90 -22.17 -5.94
N GLY A 256 -18.56 -21.18 -6.77
CA GLY A 256 -19.39 -20.00 -7.06
C GLY A 256 -19.22 -18.84 -6.08
N THR A 257 -18.34 -18.97 -5.08
CA THR A 257 -18.03 -17.90 -4.12
C THR A 257 -17.08 -16.87 -4.74
N PHE A 258 -17.44 -15.60 -4.70
CA PHE A 258 -16.54 -14.51 -5.08
C PHE A 258 -15.83 -13.93 -3.85
N VAL A 259 -14.53 -13.68 -3.99
CA VAL A 259 -13.71 -12.99 -2.98
C VAL A 259 -13.15 -11.73 -3.61
N ILE A 260 -13.54 -10.59 -3.07
CA ILE A 260 -12.97 -9.29 -3.43
C ILE A 260 -11.99 -8.88 -2.34
N ARG A 261 -10.71 -8.82 -2.70
CA ARG A 261 -9.66 -8.34 -1.81
C ARG A 261 -9.51 -6.84 -1.97
N VAL A 262 -9.70 -6.11 -0.89
CA VAL A 262 -9.49 -4.67 -0.81
C VAL A 262 -8.20 -4.42 -0.04
N LYS A 263 -7.29 -3.63 -0.62
CA LYS A 263 -6.05 -3.20 0.01
C LYS A 263 -6.22 -1.81 0.61
N PHE A 264 -5.69 -1.61 1.81
CA PHE A 264 -5.74 -0.34 2.52
C PHE A 264 -4.32 0.26 2.66
N PRO A 265 -4.17 1.57 2.46
CA PRO A 265 -2.89 2.26 2.64
C PRO A 265 -2.52 2.40 4.12
N GLU A 266 -3.51 2.52 4.99
CA GLU A 266 -3.35 2.65 6.44
C GLU A 266 -4.03 1.48 7.17
N LYS A 267 -3.77 1.40 8.48
CA LYS A 267 -4.37 0.39 9.35
C LYS A 267 -5.90 0.45 9.28
N VAL A 268 -6.50 -0.70 9.00
CA VAL A 268 -7.95 -0.92 9.07
C VAL A 268 -8.23 -2.07 10.03
N ASP A 269 -9.28 -1.93 10.84
CA ASP A 269 -9.87 -3.07 11.52
C ASP A 269 -10.69 -3.86 10.50
N GLU A 270 -10.19 -5.03 10.14
CA GLU A 270 -10.76 -5.85 9.06
C GLU A 270 -12.20 -6.26 9.38
N ALA A 271 -12.47 -6.65 10.64
CA ALA A 271 -13.79 -7.08 11.08
C ALA A 271 -14.78 -5.90 11.13
N GLU A 272 -14.34 -4.75 11.61
CA GLU A 272 -15.16 -3.54 11.63
C GLU A 272 -15.52 -3.09 10.21
N TYR A 273 -14.55 -3.10 9.29
CA TYR A 273 -14.79 -2.72 7.89
C TYR A 273 -15.77 -3.69 7.21
N GLU A 274 -15.59 -5.00 7.36
CA GLU A 274 -16.52 -6.00 6.85
C GLU A 274 -17.93 -5.77 7.39
N GLN A 275 -18.07 -5.54 8.71
CA GLN A 275 -19.36 -5.28 9.32
C GLN A 275 -20.03 -4.03 8.73
N LYS A 276 -19.31 -2.92 8.61
CA LYS A 276 -19.81 -1.67 8.00
C LYS A 276 -20.20 -1.88 6.54
N PHE A 277 -19.39 -2.62 5.79
CA PHE A 277 -19.68 -2.95 4.40
C PHE A 277 -20.99 -3.70 4.27
N TRP A 278 -21.18 -4.79 5.02
CA TRP A 278 -22.40 -5.59 4.94
C TRP A 278 -23.63 -4.87 5.47
N ALA A 279 -23.47 -4.00 6.48
CA ALA A 279 -24.55 -3.18 7.02
C ALA A 279 -25.10 -2.15 6.00
N LYS A 280 -24.28 -1.74 5.01
CA LYS A 280 -24.70 -0.85 3.91
C LYS A 280 -25.12 -1.61 2.65
N TYR A 281 -24.34 -2.62 2.27
CA TYR A 281 -24.57 -3.39 1.05
C TYR A 281 -25.92 -4.11 1.06
N LYS A 282 -26.26 -4.81 2.15
CA LYS A 282 -27.48 -5.64 2.21
C LYS A 282 -28.76 -4.81 2.08
N PRO A 283 -28.97 -3.73 2.86
CA PRO A 283 -30.18 -2.92 2.72
C PRO A 283 -30.28 -2.22 1.35
N MET A 284 -29.14 -1.83 0.77
CA MET A 284 -29.11 -1.19 -0.55
C MET A 284 -29.50 -2.17 -1.66
N LEU A 285 -29.02 -3.42 -1.59
CA LEU A 285 -29.40 -4.50 -2.49
C LEU A 285 -30.90 -4.79 -2.40
N GLU A 286 -31.43 -4.92 -1.17
CA GLU A 286 -32.86 -5.15 -0.94
C GLU A 286 -33.72 -3.99 -1.47
N ALA A 287 -33.27 -2.74 -1.32
CA ALA A 287 -33.98 -1.59 -1.86
C ALA A 287 -34.02 -1.60 -3.39
N LYS A 288 -32.90 -1.95 -4.03
CA LYS A 288 -32.81 -2.09 -5.49
C LYS A 288 -33.74 -3.19 -5.99
N ASP A 289 -33.72 -4.37 -5.35
CA ASP A 289 -34.59 -5.49 -5.71
C ASP A 289 -36.08 -5.15 -5.53
N ARG A 290 -36.42 -4.42 -4.46
CA ARG A 290 -37.79 -3.90 -4.25
C ARG A 290 -38.23 -2.96 -5.36
N GLU A 291 -37.37 -2.04 -5.81
CA GLU A 291 -37.75 -1.10 -6.87
C GLU A 291 -37.88 -1.81 -8.22
N ILE A 292 -36.99 -2.74 -8.56
CA ILE A 292 -37.11 -3.58 -9.76
C ILE A 292 -38.46 -4.32 -9.75
N LYS A 293 -38.80 -4.96 -8.63
CA LYS A 293 -40.08 -5.66 -8.47
C LYS A 293 -41.26 -4.71 -8.63
N ARG A 294 -41.21 -3.52 -8.02
CA ARG A 294 -42.27 -2.50 -8.12
C ARG A 294 -42.47 -2.02 -9.56
N LEU A 295 -41.38 -1.75 -10.29
CA LEU A 295 -41.44 -1.32 -11.69
C LEU A 295 -42.03 -2.41 -12.59
N TYR A 296 -41.71 -3.67 -12.32
CA TYR A 296 -42.26 -4.81 -13.03
C TYR A 296 -43.77 -4.97 -12.79
N GLU A 297 -44.22 -4.90 -11.53
CA GLU A 297 -45.64 -4.96 -11.16
C GLU A 297 -46.44 -3.80 -11.77
N GLN A 298 -45.82 -2.62 -11.92
CA GLN A 298 -46.38 -1.46 -12.60
C GLN A 298 -46.35 -1.58 -14.14
N LYS A 299 -45.87 -2.70 -14.69
CA LYS A 299 -45.65 -2.91 -16.14
C LYS A 299 -44.78 -1.83 -16.79
N LYS A 300 -43.93 -1.15 -16.03
CA LYS A 300 -42.97 -0.16 -16.53
C LYS A 300 -41.74 -0.80 -17.14
N ILE A 301 -41.44 -2.03 -16.73
CA ILE A 301 -40.35 -2.83 -17.28
C ILE A 301 -40.84 -4.25 -17.61
N SER A 302 -40.25 -4.89 -18.62
CA SER A 302 -40.53 -6.28 -18.99
C SER A 302 -39.63 -7.27 -18.25
N GLY A 303 -39.98 -8.57 -18.31
CA GLY A 303 -39.13 -9.64 -17.77
C GLY A 303 -37.74 -9.67 -18.44
N ASP A 304 -37.70 -9.44 -19.75
CA ASP A 304 -36.45 -9.39 -20.52
C ASP A 304 -35.56 -8.22 -20.08
N GLN A 305 -36.15 -7.08 -19.72
CA GLN A 305 -35.41 -5.94 -19.18
C GLN A 305 -34.82 -6.24 -17.79
N ILE A 306 -35.52 -7.00 -16.94
CA ILE A 306 -34.96 -7.48 -15.66
C ILE A 306 -33.76 -8.39 -15.92
N HIS A 307 -33.87 -9.29 -16.90
CA HIS A 307 -32.77 -10.18 -17.25
C HIS A 307 -31.57 -9.39 -17.77
N LEU A 308 -31.79 -8.36 -18.59
CA LEU A 308 -30.74 -7.49 -19.12
C LEU A 308 -30.05 -6.67 -18.02
N ILE A 309 -30.81 -6.12 -17.07
CA ILE A 309 -30.25 -5.42 -15.88
C ILE A 309 -29.32 -6.36 -15.10
N ARG A 310 -29.70 -7.64 -14.95
CA ARG A 310 -28.87 -8.65 -14.27
C ARG A 310 -27.68 -9.11 -15.12
N LYS A 311 -27.81 -9.15 -16.46
CA LYS A 311 -26.73 -9.50 -17.40
C LYS A 311 -25.68 -8.40 -17.49
N ASN A 312 -26.07 -7.13 -17.49
CA ASN A 312 -25.14 -5.98 -17.50
C ASN A 312 -24.22 -5.95 -16.26
N ASN A 313 -24.72 -6.41 -15.11
CA ASN A 313 -23.86 -6.61 -13.94
C ASN A 313 -22.75 -7.66 -14.20
N ILE A 314 -22.97 -8.67 -15.05
CA ILE A 314 -21.98 -9.70 -15.38
C ILE A 314 -20.88 -9.12 -16.28
N ASP A 315 -21.20 -8.26 -17.24
CA ASP A 315 -20.17 -7.68 -18.12
C ASP A 315 -19.24 -6.69 -17.41
N LEU A 316 -19.72 -6.03 -16.34
CA LEU A 316 -18.87 -5.27 -15.40
C LEU A 316 -17.76 -6.13 -14.76
N ILE A 317 -17.98 -7.45 -14.60
CA ILE A 317 -16.95 -8.37 -14.09
C ILE A 317 -15.74 -8.40 -15.03
N LYS A 318 -15.97 -8.56 -16.34
CA LYS A 318 -14.90 -8.64 -17.34
C LYS A 318 -14.04 -7.37 -17.33
N VAL A 319 -14.68 -6.21 -17.14
CA VAL A 319 -13.99 -4.93 -17.02
C VAL A 319 -13.10 -4.89 -15.78
N ILE A 320 -13.60 -5.33 -14.61
CA ILE A 320 -12.81 -5.29 -13.38
C ILE A 320 -11.70 -6.35 -13.38
N GLU A 321 -11.94 -7.55 -13.92
CA GLU A 321 -10.91 -8.59 -14.11
C GLU A 321 -9.76 -8.07 -14.99
N THR A 322 -10.08 -7.46 -16.13
CA THR A 322 -9.09 -6.84 -17.03
C THR A 322 -8.27 -5.76 -16.33
N MET A 323 -8.85 -5.04 -15.37
CA MET A 323 -8.17 -3.97 -14.63
C MET A 323 -7.29 -4.52 -13.49
N ALA A 324 -7.78 -5.52 -12.75
CA ALA A 324 -6.99 -6.20 -11.72
C ALA A 324 -5.73 -6.85 -12.32
N GLU A 325 -5.85 -7.48 -13.49
CA GLU A 325 -4.72 -8.06 -14.21
C GLU A 325 -3.70 -7.03 -14.69
N LYS A 326 -4.16 -5.87 -15.20
CA LYS A 326 -3.28 -4.79 -15.66
C LYS A 326 -2.56 -4.05 -14.54
N GLU A 327 -3.12 -3.99 -13.33
CA GLU A 327 -2.43 -3.45 -12.16
C GLU A 327 -1.40 -4.43 -11.57
N THR A 328 -1.62 -5.74 -11.65
CA THR A 328 -0.58 -6.74 -11.31
C THR A 328 0.67 -6.63 -12.19
N ILE A 329 0.54 -6.27 -13.47
CA ILE A 329 1.67 -6.21 -14.41
C ILE A 329 2.61 -5.01 -14.14
N ARG A 330 2.17 -3.98 -13.41
CA ARG A 330 3.03 -2.81 -13.11
C ARG A 330 3.99 -3.01 -11.93
N ILE A 331 3.85 -4.07 -11.14
CA ILE A 331 4.70 -4.32 -9.96
C ILE A 331 5.83 -5.31 -10.25
N ASP A 332 5.74 -6.11 -11.32
CA ASP A 332 6.76 -7.12 -11.67
C ASP A 332 7.83 -6.66 -12.68
N ARG A 333 7.85 -5.38 -13.08
CA ARG A 333 8.95 -4.82 -13.89
C ARG A 333 9.86 -3.90 -13.07
N ILE A 334 10.47 -4.43 -12.03
CA ILE A 334 11.76 -3.92 -11.55
C ILE A 334 12.75 -5.09 -11.51
N ASP A 335 13.59 -5.08 -12.54
CA ASP A 335 14.94 -5.65 -12.63
C ASP A 335 15.14 -7.18 -12.63
N ARG A 336 15.15 -7.74 -13.85
CA ARG A 336 16.13 -8.78 -14.21
C ARG A 336 16.97 -8.30 -15.38
N ARG A 337 17.87 -7.34 -15.16
CA ARG A 337 19.06 -7.20 -16.00
C ARG A 337 20.27 -7.75 -15.27
N ASP A 338 20.46 -9.06 -15.41
CA ASP A 338 21.70 -9.76 -15.10
C ASP A 338 22.82 -9.16 -15.99
N HIS A 339 23.63 -8.28 -15.42
CA HIS A 339 24.82 -7.73 -16.08
C HIS A 339 26.02 -8.61 -15.73
N ARG A 340 26.20 -9.70 -16.49
CA ARG A 340 27.46 -10.42 -16.53
C ARG A 340 27.88 -10.72 -17.97
N GLY A 341 28.73 -9.82 -18.49
CA GLY A 341 29.85 -10.16 -19.37
C GLY A 341 29.58 -10.28 -20.87
N ALA A 342 29.98 -9.24 -21.62
CA ALA A 342 30.72 -9.28 -22.90
C ALA A 342 30.55 -7.92 -23.62
N LYS A 343 31.54 -7.02 -23.59
CA LYS A 343 32.69 -6.89 -24.51
C LYS A 343 32.39 -6.09 -25.80
N PHE A 344 33.01 -4.90 -25.89
CA PHE A 344 33.60 -4.25 -27.09
C PHE A 344 32.66 -3.89 -28.27
N ASN A 345 32.81 -2.82 -29.07
CA ASN A 345 33.63 -1.60 -29.10
C ASN A 345 33.09 -0.73 -30.27
N VAL A 346 33.24 0.59 -30.17
CA VAL A 346 33.56 1.56 -31.25
C VAL A 346 32.55 1.82 -32.39
N GLY A 347 32.22 3.12 -32.56
CA GLY A 347 32.38 3.77 -33.87
C GLY A 347 31.29 4.74 -34.35
N GLY A 348 31.43 6.03 -33.99
CA GLY A 348 31.49 7.15 -34.95
C GLY A 348 30.33 7.49 -35.90
N ASN A 349 29.69 8.63 -35.60
CA ASN A 349 29.34 9.79 -36.45
C ASN A 349 28.48 9.72 -37.74
N TYR A 350 27.76 10.85 -37.93
CA TYR A 350 27.28 11.55 -39.15
C TYR A 350 25.82 11.38 -39.63
N VAL A 351 24.96 12.33 -39.20
CA VAL A 351 24.34 13.47 -39.94
C VAL A 351 24.03 13.36 -41.46
N GLU A 352 22.73 13.59 -41.74
CA GLU A 352 22.02 14.23 -42.88
C GLU A 352 22.01 13.72 -44.35
N ARG A 353 20.76 13.80 -44.86
CA ARG A 353 20.23 14.22 -46.17
C ARG A 353 20.26 13.29 -47.40
N ALA A 354 19.04 12.85 -47.71
CA ALA A 354 18.22 13.13 -48.91
C ALA A 354 18.67 12.69 -50.33
N ASP A 355 17.64 12.15 -51.00
CA ASP A 355 17.31 12.12 -52.43
C ASP A 355 17.85 11.00 -53.36
N SER A 356 16.87 10.24 -53.88
CA SER A 356 16.56 10.00 -55.31
C SER A 356 16.42 8.54 -55.79
N VAL A 357 15.15 8.18 -56.05
CA VAL A 357 14.55 7.49 -57.23
C VAL A 357 15.12 6.15 -57.75
N SER A 358 14.38 5.03 -57.56
CA SER A 358 13.69 4.25 -58.64
C SER A 358 13.37 2.77 -58.31
N ARG A 359 12.08 2.43 -58.52
CA ARG A 359 11.49 1.16 -58.99
C ARG A 359 11.81 -0.18 -58.30
N GLN A 360 10.76 -0.78 -57.70
CA GLN A 360 10.18 -2.01 -58.28
C GLN A 360 8.73 -2.26 -57.82
N GLN A 361 7.94 -2.78 -58.76
CA GLN A 361 6.50 -3.04 -58.75
C GLN A 361 6.11 -4.26 -57.90
N GLY A 362 4.86 -4.32 -57.43
CA GLY A 362 4.22 -5.62 -57.16
C GLY A 362 2.94 -5.59 -56.34
N TYR A 363 1.79 -5.65 -57.04
CA TYR A 363 0.45 -6.05 -56.56
C TYR A 363 -0.34 -5.04 -55.69
N ALA A 364 -1.04 -4.14 -56.39
CA ALA A 364 -2.25 -3.52 -55.88
C ALA A 364 -3.34 -4.59 -55.67
N LYS A 365 -3.70 -4.84 -54.42
CA LYS A 365 -5.04 -5.32 -54.06
C LYS A 365 -5.90 -4.07 -53.88
N GLN A 366 -6.76 -3.83 -54.84
CA GLN A 366 -7.75 -2.77 -54.80
C GLN A 366 -8.80 -3.17 -53.77
N THR A 367 -8.62 -2.78 -52.51
CA THR A 367 -9.72 -2.76 -51.55
C THR A 367 -10.51 -1.48 -51.82
N ASN A 368 -11.72 -1.63 -52.33
CA ASN A 368 -12.71 -0.55 -52.32
C ASN A 368 -12.78 0.01 -50.90
N TYR A 369 -12.38 1.27 -50.73
CA TYR A 369 -12.81 2.06 -49.59
C TYR A 369 -14.28 2.42 -49.85
N GLU A 370 -15.19 1.59 -49.35
CA GLU A 370 -16.55 2.08 -49.09
C GLU A 370 -16.41 3.23 -48.09
N ALA A 371 -17.02 4.38 -48.41
CA ALA A 371 -17.07 5.49 -47.47
C ALA A 371 -17.69 4.98 -46.15
N PRO A 372 -17.13 5.35 -44.98
CA PRO A 372 -17.64 4.86 -43.70
C PRO A 372 -19.13 5.18 -43.58
N ASP A 373 -19.90 4.20 -43.11
CA ASP A 373 -21.35 4.30 -42.97
C ASP A 373 -21.69 5.55 -42.15
N LYS A 374 -22.60 6.38 -42.66
CA LYS A 374 -22.93 7.70 -42.09
C LYS A 374 -23.36 7.57 -40.62
N ASN A 375 -24.01 6.46 -40.27
CA ASN A 375 -24.42 6.14 -38.90
C ASN A 375 -23.24 5.86 -37.96
N LEU A 376 -22.14 5.29 -38.46
CA LEU A 376 -20.93 5.03 -37.66
C LEU A 376 -20.20 6.33 -37.32
N VAL A 377 -20.05 7.21 -38.30
CA VAL A 377 -19.36 8.48 -38.12
C VAL A 377 -20.13 9.38 -37.16
N GLU A 378 -21.46 9.46 -37.29
CA GLU A 378 -22.31 10.25 -36.39
C GLU A 378 -22.29 9.71 -34.95
N ALA A 379 -22.39 8.38 -34.77
CA ALA A 379 -22.33 7.78 -33.44
C ALA A 379 -20.95 7.93 -32.79
N ALA A 380 -19.85 7.75 -33.52
CA ALA A 380 -18.50 7.93 -32.98
C ALA A 380 -18.27 9.37 -32.53
N VAL A 381 -18.76 10.37 -33.29
CA VAL A 381 -18.66 11.79 -32.91
C VAL A 381 -19.43 12.10 -31.63
N GLU A 382 -20.68 11.63 -31.51
CA GLU A 382 -21.49 11.84 -30.29
C GLU A 382 -20.85 11.16 -29.06
N ILE A 383 -20.24 9.99 -29.24
CA ILE A 383 -19.54 9.27 -28.18
C ILE A 383 -18.23 9.93 -27.77
N GLN A 384 -17.44 10.40 -28.75
CA GLN A 384 -16.22 11.15 -28.48
C GLN A 384 -16.53 12.42 -27.69
N GLN A 385 -17.56 13.18 -28.09
CA GLN A 385 -17.97 14.40 -27.39
C GLN A 385 -18.40 14.12 -25.95
N LEU A 386 -19.15 13.04 -25.72
CA LEU A 386 -19.57 12.64 -24.37
C LEU A 386 -18.37 12.25 -23.50
N LEU A 387 -17.43 11.47 -24.05
CA LEU A 387 -16.19 11.09 -23.35
C LEU A 387 -15.33 12.30 -23.01
N ASP A 388 -15.18 13.23 -23.95
CA ASP A 388 -14.39 14.45 -23.77
C ASP A 388 -15.02 15.34 -22.69
N GLN A 389 -16.35 15.50 -22.69
CA GLN A 389 -17.07 16.28 -21.68
C GLN A 389 -16.91 15.67 -20.27
N LEU A 390 -17.01 14.35 -20.16
CA LEU A 390 -16.87 13.66 -18.88
C LEU A 390 -15.43 13.67 -18.37
N SER A 391 -14.45 13.63 -19.29
CA SER A 391 -13.02 13.69 -18.97
C SER A 391 -12.52 15.11 -18.69
N GLN A 392 -13.26 16.16 -19.08
CA GLN A 392 -12.99 17.53 -18.67
C GLN A 392 -13.50 17.83 -17.26
N SER A 393 -14.62 17.21 -16.86
CA SER A 393 -15.23 17.38 -15.54
C SER A 393 -14.65 16.44 -14.48
N ASN A 394 -13.94 15.38 -14.89
CA ASN A 394 -13.27 14.44 -14.01
C ASN A 394 -11.87 14.14 -14.53
N PRO A 395 -10.81 14.23 -13.70
CA PRO A 395 -9.48 13.82 -14.14
C PRO A 395 -9.50 12.34 -14.57
N THR A 396 -8.65 11.94 -15.52
CA THR A 396 -8.55 10.57 -16.08
C THR A 396 -7.15 9.95 -15.90
N THR A 397 -6.37 10.55 -15.01
CA THR A 397 -4.97 10.22 -14.72
C THR A 397 -4.82 8.90 -13.96
N THR A 398 -5.73 8.60 -13.03
CA THR A 398 -5.70 7.39 -12.20
C THR A 398 -6.75 6.35 -12.61
N SER A 399 -6.57 5.07 -12.27
CA SER A 399 -7.56 4.02 -12.57
C SER A 399 -8.96 4.34 -12.01
N LYS A 400 -9.03 4.96 -10.83
CA LYS A 400 -10.26 5.44 -10.17
C LYS A 400 -10.99 6.49 -11.00
N GLU A 401 -10.23 7.46 -11.48
CA GLU A 401 -10.66 8.58 -12.31
C GLU A 401 -11.22 8.09 -13.66
N LYS A 402 -10.52 7.13 -14.28
CA LYS A 402 -10.98 6.43 -15.48
C LYS A 402 -12.30 5.68 -15.24
N MET A 403 -12.48 5.05 -14.09
CA MET A 403 -13.73 4.34 -13.73
C MET A 403 -14.90 5.29 -13.46
N ILE A 404 -14.66 6.48 -12.88
CA ILE A 404 -15.71 7.49 -12.68
C ILE A 404 -16.25 7.93 -14.04
N VAL A 405 -15.35 8.25 -14.97
CA VAL A 405 -15.72 8.65 -16.32
C VAL A 405 -16.45 7.54 -17.07
N VAL A 406 -15.97 6.28 -16.99
CA VAL A 406 -16.66 5.14 -17.65
C VAL A 406 -18.03 4.86 -17.04
N SER A 407 -18.18 4.92 -15.72
CA SER A 407 -19.48 4.73 -15.04
C SER A 407 -20.48 5.81 -15.42
N GLU A 408 -20.08 7.08 -15.34
CA GLU A 408 -20.93 8.21 -15.69
C GLU A 408 -21.30 8.19 -17.18
N PHE A 409 -20.35 7.79 -18.04
CA PHE A 409 -20.60 7.60 -19.46
C PHE A 409 -21.69 6.55 -19.70
N VAL A 410 -21.57 5.36 -19.09
CA VAL A 410 -22.56 4.29 -19.23
C VAL A 410 -23.93 4.75 -18.74
N ASP A 411 -24.00 5.39 -17.57
CA ASP A 411 -25.24 5.92 -17.01
C ASP A 411 -25.89 6.94 -17.96
N GLN A 412 -25.11 7.82 -18.59
CA GLN A 412 -25.64 8.82 -19.53
C GLN A 412 -26.13 8.21 -20.85
N ILE A 413 -25.51 7.14 -21.34
CA ILE A 413 -25.99 6.43 -22.53
C ILE A 413 -27.23 5.59 -22.23
N GLU A 414 -27.26 4.90 -21.10
CA GLU A 414 -28.42 4.09 -20.73
C GLU A 414 -29.67 4.95 -20.47
N ASN A 415 -29.48 6.17 -19.97
CA ASN A 415 -30.55 7.16 -19.81
C ASN A 415 -30.88 7.92 -21.11
N ASN A 416 -30.18 7.65 -22.22
CA ASN A 416 -30.46 8.22 -23.54
C ASN A 416 -30.74 7.11 -24.58
N PRO A 417 -31.99 6.61 -24.67
CA PRO A 417 -32.36 5.50 -25.54
C PRO A 417 -32.03 5.72 -27.01
N THR A 418 -32.10 6.97 -27.47
CA THR A 418 -31.79 7.36 -28.86
C THR A 418 -30.30 7.20 -29.14
N LEU A 419 -29.44 7.69 -28.26
CA LEU A 419 -27.99 7.56 -28.39
C LEU A 419 -27.57 6.08 -28.27
N LYS A 420 -28.15 5.34 -27.32
CA LYS A 420 -27.89 3.90 -27.18
C LYS A 420 -28.24 3.12 -28.45
N ALA A 421 -29.38 3.39 -29.07
CA ALA A 421 -29.78 2.75 -30.32
C ALA A 421 -28.84 3.11 -31.49
N LYS A 422 -28.39 4.38 -31.58
CA LYS A 422 -27.39 4.81 -32.58
C LYS A 422 -26.08 4.05 -32.43
N VAL A 423 -25.55 3.92 -31.21
CA VAL A 423 -24.31 3.19 -30.92
C VAL A 423 -24.44 1.72 -31.30
N ILE A 424 -25.55 1.06 -30.93
CA ILE A 424 -25.79 -0.35 -31.28
C ILE A 424 -25.86 -0.52 -32.81
N ASN A 425 -26.54 0.38 -33.52
CA ASN A 425 -26.65 0.31 -34.98
C ASN A 425 -25.29 0.56 -35.66
N ALA A 426 -24.50 1.50 -35.15
CA ALA A 426 -23.15 1.76 -35.63
C ALA A 426 -22.23 0.54 -35.45
N LEU A 427 -22.29 -0.12 -34.29
CA LEU A 427 -21.54 -1.35 -34.02
C LEU A 427 -21.99 -2.51 -34.91
N LYS A 428 -23.29 -2.64 -35.20
CA LYS A 428 -23.83 -3.67 -36.10
C LYS A 428 -23.46 -3.45 -37.56
N ALA A 429 -23.40 -2.20 -38.00
CA ALA A 429 -23.11 -1.84 -39.40
C ALA A 429 -21.61 -1.83 -39.70
N GLY A 430 -20.79 -1.24 -38.82
CA GLY A 430 -19.35 -1.06 -39.06
C GLY A 430 -18.43 -1.96 -38.24
N GLY A 431 -18.95 -2.65 -37.23
CA GLY A 431 -18.15 -3.52 -36.37
C GLY A 431 -17.38 -2.79 -35.27
N VAL A 432 -16.96 -3.56 -34.26
CA VAL A 432 -16.29 -3.08 -33.04
C VAL A 432 -14.97 -2.36 -33.35
N GLU A 433 -14.13 -2.93 -34.21
CA GLU A 433 -12.80 -2.37 -34.51
C GLU A 433 -12.89 -1.05 -35.29
N ALA A 434 -13.81 -0.92 -36.25
CA ALA A 434 -14.01 0.33 -36.98
C ALA A 434 -14.56 1.44 -36.07
N PHE A 435 -15.45 1.08 -35.14
CA PHE A 435 -15.98 2.03 -34.16
C PHE A 435 -14.91 2.49 -33.17
N LYS A 436 -14.03 1.58 -32.76
CA LYS A 436 -12.90 1.84 -31.88
C LYS A 436 -11.83 2.72 -32.54
N GLU A 437 -11.53 2.50 -33.82
CA GLU A 437 -10.61 3.34 -34.60
C GLU A 437 -11.14 4.77 -34.80
N ALA A 438 -12.47 4.95 -34.78
CA ALA A 438 -13.11 6.25 -34.87
C ALA A 438 -13.11 7.06 -33.56
N LEU A 439 -12.63 6.47 -32.46
CA LEU A 439 -12.61 7.09 -31.12
C LEU A 439 -11.17 7.30 -30.63
N ASP A 440 -10.75 8.57 -30.57
CA ASP A 440 -9.44 8.97 -30.06
C ASP A 440 -9.55 9.32 -28.57
N HIS A 441 -9.65 8.29 -27.72
CA HIS A 441 -9.75 8.50 -26.28
C HIS A 441 -8.97 7.45 -25.45
N PRO A 442 -8.24 7.84 -24.38
CA PRO A 442 -7.49 6.91 -23.52
C PRO A 442 -8.33 5.81 -22.83
N LEU A 443 -9.65 5.98 -22.81
CA LEU A 443 -10.62 5.04 -22.23
C LEU A 443 -11.26 4.10 -23.26
N VAL A 444 -10.98 4.25 -24.55
CA VAL A 444 -11.70 3.54 -25.62
C VAL A 444 -11.71 2.03 -25.41
N ASN A 445 -10.58 1.43 -25.00
CA ASN A 445 -10.52 -0.01 -24.76
C ASN A 445 -11.39 -0.49 -23.58
N ILE A 446 -11.55 0.35 -22.55
CA ILE A 446 -12.39 0.05 -21.37
C ILE A 446 -13.86 0.24 -21.74
N LEU A 447 -14.14 1.25 -22.57
CA LEU A 447 -15.46 1.54 -23.09
C LEU A 447 -15.99 0.42 -23.99
N MET A 448 -15.20 -0.02 -24.97
CA MET A 448 -15.58 -1.05 -25.94
C MET A 448 -15.97 -2.35 -25.23
N ALA A 449 -15.16 -2.78 -24.26
CA ALA A 449 -15.48 -3.95 -23.43
C ALA A 449 -16.81 -3.84 -22.66
N THR A 450 -17.27 -2.61 -22.38
CA THR A 450 -18.53 -2.36 -21.66
C THR A 450 -19.73 -2.31 -22.61
N ILE A 451 -19.58 -1.72 -23.81
CA ILE A 451 -20.69 -1.51 -24.76
C ILE A 451 -20.89 -2.69 -25.73
N GLU A 452 -19.89 -3.55 -25.91
CA GLU A 452 -20.02 -4.81 -26.66
C GLU A 452 -21.12 -5.72 -26.07
N GLY A 453 -21.37 -5.66 -24.76
CA GLY A 453 -22.49 -6.37 -24.13
C GLY A 453 -23.87 -5.95 -24.64
N TRP A 454 -24.00 -4.80 -25.30
CA TRP A 454 -25.28 -4.31 -25.83
C TRP A 454 -25.64 -4.88 -27.21
N THR A 455 -24.69 -5.43 -27.97
CA THR A 455 -24.94 -5.99 -29.31
C THR A 455 -25.32 -7.46 -29.29
N GLU A 456 -25.00 -8.18 -28.21
CA GLU A 456 -25.34 -9.60 -27.96
C GLU A 456 -26.70 -9.78 -27.24
N ALA A 457 -27.60 -8.79 -27.32
CA ALA A 457 -28.90 -8.74 -26.65
C ALA A 457 -30.06 -8.67 -27.63
#